data_AF-A0A845QWY1-F1
#
_entry.id   AF-A0A845QWY1-F1
#
_cell.length_a   1.000
_cell.length_b   1.000
_cell.length_c   1.000
_cell.angle_alpha   90.00
_cell.angle_beta   90.00
_cell.angle_gamma   90.00
#
_symmetry.space_group_name_H-M   'P 1'
#
loop_
_entity.id
_entity.type
_entity.pdbx_description
1 polymer ?
#
loop_
_entity_poly.entity_id
_entity_poly.type
_entity_poly.pdbx_seq_one_letter_code
_entity_poly.pdbx_strand_id
1 'polypeptide(L)'
;MDWKENMTKEDYEKAIQGAEDRVRTQLYSEKIKPLETELEGLKPSQKSEKELELEKKEKELLAKENQFKVRDTLEKHNLPKDLGKYINISDELDIEDVGKELGEIINNFVLDSSYKPEKKVNKGDAISKEDFKKMNYTQRLELYDSNPDLYKKLSN
;
A
#
# COMPACT_ATOMS: atom_id res chain seq x y z
N MET A 1 57.16 35.62 -52.22
CA MET A 1 58.31 35.57 -51.30
C MET A 1 57.81 35.04 -49.99
N ASP A 2 58.41 33.95 -49.58
CA ASP A 2 58.08 33.16 -48.41
C ASP A 2 58.34 34.01 -47.15
N TRP A 3 57.34 34.19 -46.29
CA TRP A 3 57.51 34.90 -45.00
C TRP A 3 58.42 34.15 -44.02
N LYS A 4 59.00 33.03 -44.46
CA LYS A 4 59.88 32.14 -43.72
C LYS A 4 61.36 32.52 -43.77
N GLU A 5 61.79 33.45 -44.63
CA GLU A 5 63.23 33.71 -44.82
C GLU A 5 63.86 34.78 -43.90
N ASN A 6 63.07 35.53 -43.11
CA ASN A 6 63.60 36.64 -42.28
C ASN A 6 63.36 36.52 -40.77
N MET A 7 62.84 35.39 -40.28
CA MET A 7 62.61 35.20 -38.84
C MET A 7 63.55 34.11 -38.31
N THR A 8 64.29 34.43 -37.25
CA THR A 8 65.13 33.42 -36.61
C THR A 8 64.24 32.32 -36.04
N LYS A 9 64.76 31.09 -35.94
CA LYS A 9 64.01 29.95 -35.39
C LYS A 9 63.45 30.26 -33.99
N GLU A 10 64.21 31.03 -33.20
CA GLU A 10 63.83 31.46 -31.86
C GLU A 10 62.65 32.44 -31.87
N ASP A 11 62.62 33.39 -32.81
CA ASP A 11 61.50 34.33 -32.96
C ASP A 11 60.22 33.64 -33.44
N TYR A 12 60.36 32.61 -34.28
CA TYR A 12 59.24 31.76 -34.72
C TYR A 12 58.66 30.95 -33.55
N GLU A 13 59.51 30.34 -32.73
CA GLU A 13 59.09 29.59 -31.55
C GLU A 13 58.42 30.51 -30.51
N LYS A 14 58.94 31.72 -30.29
CA LYS A 14 58.29 32.73 -29.41
C LYS A 14 56.93 33.18 -29.94
N ALA A 15 56.78 33.35 -31.24
CA ALA A 15 55.50 33.72 -31.86
C ALA A 15 54.46 32.59 -31.69
N ILE A 16 54.88 31.33 -31.86
CA ILE A 16 54.01 30.16 -31.61
C ILE A 16 53.63 30.09 -30.13
N GLN A 17 54.60 30.20 -29.22
CA GLN A 17 54.34 30.16 -27.78
C GLN A 17 53.37 31.27 -27.35
N GLY A 18 53.53 32.50 -27.86
CA GLY A 18 52.61 33.59 -27.59
C GLY A 18 51.20 33.35 -28.14
N ALA A 19 51.07 32.69 -29.29
CA ALA A 19 49.78 32.28 -29.83
C ALA A 19 49.13 31.17 -28.98
N GLU A 20 49.91 30.18 -28.57
CA GLU A 20 49.46 29.10 -27.69
C GLU A 20 49.03 29.61 -26.31
N ASP A 21 49.77 30.55 -25.72
CA ASP A 21 49.43 31.16 -24.43
C ASP A 21 48.15 31.99 -24.52
N ARG A 22 47.93 32.72 -25.63
CA ARG A 22 46.67 33.42 -25.88
C ARG A 22 45.51 32.45 -26.02
N VAL A 23 45.66 31.42 -26.83
CA VAL A 23 44.63 30.39 -27.02
C VAL A 23 44.32 29.70 -25.69
N ARG A 24 45.34 29.38 -24.89
CA ARG A 24 45.17 28.79 -23.57
C ARG A 24 44.43 29.73 -22.63
N THR A 25 44.80 31.00 -22.58
CA THR A 25 44.17 31.99 -21.70
C THR A 25 42.72 32.23 -22.10
N GLN A 26 42.43 32.39 -23.40
CA GLN A 26 41.08 32.60 -23.92
C GLN A 26 40.19 31.38 -23.71
N LEU A 27 40.65 30.18 -24.07
CA LEU A 27 39.85 28.96 -23.90
C LEU A 27 39.62 28.65 -22.42
N TYR A 28 40.67 28.69 -21.59
CA TYR A 28 40.52 28.32 -20.18
C TYR A 28 39.81 29.39 -19.35
N SER A 29 40.19 30.66 -19.49
CA SER A 29 39.66 31.72 -18.62
C SER A 29 38.31 32.25 -19.10
N GLU A 30 38.07 32.33 -20.41
CA GLU A 30 36.83 32.92 -20.94
C GLU A 30 35.76 31.88 -21.24
N LYS A 31 36.12 30.61 -21.46
CA LYS A 31 35.16 29.56 -21.80
C LYS A 31 35.06 28.47 -20.76
N ILE A 32 36.17 27.81 -20.42
CA ILE A 32 36.13 26.62 -19.55
C ILE A 32 35.76 27.02 -18.12
N LYS A 33 36.42 28.00 -17.50
CA LYS A 33 36.09 28.41 -16.12
C LYS A 33 34.65 28.90 -15.94
N PRO A 34 34.10 29.76 -16.82
CA PRO A 34 32.69 30.15 -16.72
C PRO A 34 31.73 28.97 -16.88
N LEU A 35 32.01 28.06 -17.82
CA LEU A 35 31.22 26.84 -18.01
C LEU A 35 31.32 25.90 -16.81
N GLU A 36 32.49 25.75 -16.19
CA GLU A 36 32.67 24.98 -14.95
C GLU A 36 31.89 25.61 -13.79
N THR A 37 31.92 26.94 -13.68
CA THR A 37 31.16 27.68 -12.66
C THR A 37 29.66 27.54 -12.86
N GLU A 38 29.19 27.64 -14.10
CA GLU A 38 27.78 27.43 -14.46
C GLU A 38 27.36 25.98 -14.20
N LEU A 39 28.20 25.01 -14.52
CA LEU A 39 27.98 23.60 -14.23
C LEU A 39 27.91 23.32 -12.73
N GLU A 40 28.76 23.96 -11.92
CA GLU A 40 28.70 23.88 -10.47
C GLU A 40 27.44 24.53 -9.88
N GLY A 41 26.97 25.63 -10.47
CA GLY A 41 25.70 26.27 -10.09
C GLY A 41 24.45 25.49 -10.51
N LEU A 42 24.56 24.70 -11.59
CA LEU A 42 23.48 23.82 -12.08
C LEU A 42 23.50 22.43 -11.46
N LYS A 43 24.60 22.02 -10.81
CA LYS A 43 24.58 20.80 -10.00
C LYS A 43 23.48 20.98 -8.96
N PRO A 44 22.52 20.04 -8.89
CA PRO A 44 21.48 20.13 -7.88
C PRO A 44 22.18 20.23 -6.53
N SER A 45 21.93 21.34 -5.81
CA SER A 45 22.40 21.51 -4.44
C SER A 45 22.12 20.20 -3.74
N GLN A 46 23.16 19.50 -3.29
CA GLN A 46 22.98 18.27 -2.51
C GLN A 46 21.98 18.65 -1.42
N LYS A 47 20.79 18.04 -1.44
CA LYS A 47 19.81 18.20 -0.37
C LYS A 47 20.60 18.06 0.91
N SER A 48 20.60 19.10 1.75
CA SER A 48 21.38 19.07 2.98
C SER A 48 21.01 17.79 3.72
N GLU A 49 21.96 17.12 4.40
CA GLU A 49 21.65 15.91 5.18
C GLU A 49 20.39 16.11 6.05
N LYS A 50 20.17 17.34 6.52
CA LYS A 50 18.97 17.78 7.23
C LYS A 50 17.67 17.70 6.42
N GLU A 51 17.65 18.12 5.16
CA GLU A 51 16.47 18.03 4.29
C GLU A 51 16.16 16.58 3.94
N LEU A 52 17.20 15.76 3.76
CA LEU A 52 17.06 14.34 3.45
C LEU A 52 16.59 13.53 4.66
N GLU A 53 17.03 13.91 5.88
CA GLU A 53 16.48 13.40 7.13
C GLU A 53 15.03 13.84 7.37
N LEU A 54 14.69 15.08 7.03
CA LEU A 54 13.34 15.62 7.20
C LEU A 54 12.36 14.94 6.24
N GLU A 55 12.73 14.75 4.96
CA GLU A 55 11.94 14.01 3.99
C GLU A 55 11.73 12.53 4.41
N LYS A 56 12.75 11.90 5.00
CA LYS A 56 12.61 10.54 5.57
C LYS A 56 11.63 10.51 6.73
N LYS A 57 11.72 11.46 7.66
CA LYS A 57 10.81 11.58 8.80
C LYS A 57 9.37 11.83 8.35
N GLU A 58 9.17 12.69 7.37
CA GLU A 58 7.83 12.95 6.80
C GLU A 58 7.24 11.70 6.16
N LYS A 59 8.03 10.96 5.37
CA LYS A 59 7.58 9.68 4.79
C LYS A 59 7.25 8.64 5.85
N GLU A 60 8.06 8.54 6.91
CA GLU A 60 7.81 7.61 8.00
C GLU A 60 6.55 7.98 8.81
N LEU A 61 6.34 9.26 9.08
CA LEU A 61 5.12 9.76 9.74
C LEU A 61 3.89 9.50 8.88
N LEU A 62 3.94 9.81 7.59
CA LEU A 62 2.84 9.55 6.67
C LEU A 62 2.51 8.05 6.58
N ALA A 63 3.54 7.20 6.48
CA ALA A 63 3.35 5.75 6.47
C ALA A 63 2.68 5.26 7.76
N LYS A 64 3.09 5.82 8.91
CA LYS A 64 2.52 5.48 10.21
C LYS A 64 1.08 5.96 10.36
N GLU A 65 0.76 7.18 9.94
CA GLU A 65 -0.62 7.70 9.91
C GLU A 65 -1.52 6.87 9.03
N ASN A 66 -1.05 6.50 7.83
CA ASN A 66 -1.78 5.64 6.92
C ASN A 66 -2.02 4.25 7.53
N GLN A 67 -1.02 3.65 8.18
CA GLN A 67 -1.19 2.38 8.89
C GLN A 67 -2.24 2.45 9.99
N PHE A 68 -2.30 3.54 10.76
CA PHE A 68 -3.34 3.71 11.77
C PHE A 68 -4.73 3.83 11.14
N LYS A 69 -4.88 4.64 10.09
CA LYS A 69 -6.15 4.77 9.36
C LYS A 69 -6.66 3.42 8.85
N VAL A 70 -5.79 2.60 8.23
CA VAL A 70 -6.18 1.24 7.79
C VAL A 70 -6.69 0.41 8.97
N ARG A 71 -5.97 0.41 10.09
CA ARG A 71 -6.34 -0.41 11.25
C ARG A 71 -7.68 0.02 11.83
N ASP A 72 -7.91 1.32 11.93
CA ASP A 72 -9.16 1.89 12.45
C ASP A 72 -10.33 1.57 11.52
N THR A 73 -10.17 1.75 10.21
CA THR A 73 -11.22 1.41 9.23
C THR A 73 -11.51 -0.09 9.23
N LEU A 74 -10.50 -0.95 9.23
CA LEU A 74 -10.72 -2.40 9.34
C LEU A 74 -11.47 -2.77 10.61
N GLU A 75 -11.12 -2.18 11.75
CA GLU A 75 -11.82 -2.43 13.02
C GLU A 75 -13.28 -1.97 12.99
N LYS A 76 -13.58 -0.80 12.41
CA LYS A 76 -14.95 -0.31 12.22
C LYS A 76 -15.81 -1.28 11.38
N HIS A 77 -15.22 -1.90 10.37
CA HIS A 77 -15.90 -2.86 9.50
C HIS A 77 -15.85 -4.30 10.02
N ASN A 78 -15.46 -4.50 11.28
CA ASN A 78 -15.37 -5.80 11.94
C ASN A 78 -14.42 -6.78 11.22
N LEU A 79 -13.39 -6.23 10.56
CA LEU A 79 -12.35 -6.94 9.84
C LEU A 79 -11.08 -7.11 10.69
N PRO A 80 -10.34 -8.22 10.56
CA PRO A 80 -9.09 -8.44 11.28
C PRO A 80 -8.02 -7.37 10.97
N LYS A 81 -7.44 -6.76 12.02
CA LYS A 81 -6.37 -5.74 11.90
C LYS A 81 -5.12 -6.24 11.16
N ASP A 82 -4.89 -7.55 11.16
CA ASP A 82 -3.77 -8.17 10.45
C ASP A 82 -3.89 -8.07 8.92
N LEU A 83 -5.11 -7.87 8.39
CA LEU A 83 -5.32 -7.62 6.96
C LEU A 83 -4.66 -6.33 6.49
N GLY A 84 -4.47 -5.36 7.39
CA GLY A 84 -3.81 -4.10 7.06
C GLY A 84 -2.37 -4.25 6.58
N LYS A 85 -1.72 -5.40 6.84
CA LYS A 85 -0.39 -5.72 6.29
C LYS A 85 -0.39 -5.97 4.77
N TYR A 86 -1.56 -6.31 4.23
CA TYR A 86 -1.74 -6.67 2.82
C TYR A 86 -2.47 -5.61 2.01
N ILE A 87 -2.98 -4.56 2.67
CA ILE A 87 -3.66 -3.45 2.02
C ILE A 87 -2.64 -2.36 1.72
N ASN A 88 -2.38 -2.14 0.43
CA ASN A 88 -1.53 -1.06 -0.01
C ASN A 88 -2.41 0.14 -0.37
N ILE A 89 -2.40 1.17 0.47
CA ILE A 89 -3.15 2.39 0.21
C ILE A 89 -2.36 3.20 -0.82
N SER A 90 -2.92 3.33 -2.01
CA SER A 90 -2.47 4.34 -2.98
C SER A 90 -3.35 5.58 -2.80
N ASP A 91 -2.84 6.77 -3.12
CA ASP A 91 -3.58 8.04 -2.95
C ASP A 91 -4.91 8.09 -3.74
N GLU A 92 -5.09 7.20 -4.71
CA GLU A 92 -6.29 7.06 -5.53
C GLU A 92 -7.42 6.26 -4.86
N LEU A 93 -7.12 5.48 -3.81
CA LEU A 93 -8.07 4.58 -3.17
C LEU A 93 -8.51 5.13 -1.81
N ASP A 94 -9.82 5.36 -1.65
CA ASP A 94 -10.40 5.69 -0.35
C ASP A 94 -10.39 4.45 0.56
N ILE A 95 -9.68 4.57 1.69
CA ILE A 95 -9.53 3.51 2.69
C ILE A 95 -10.89 3.08 3.23
N GLU A 96 -11.82 4.03 3.42
CA GLU A 96 -13.13 3.76 4.00
C GLU A 96 -14.00 2.93 3.03
N ASP A 97 -13.95 3.23 1.73
CA ASP A 97 -14.63 2.45 0.70
C ASP A 97 -14.06 1.03 0.60
N VAL A 98 -12.73 0.89 0.61
CA VAL A 98 -12.05 -0.42 0.62
C VAL A 98 -12.46 -1.24 1.84
N GLY A 99 -12.51 -0.62 3.02
CA GLY A 99 -12.93 -1.28 4.25
C GLY A 99 -14.36 -1.81 4.18
N LYS A 100 -15.27 -1.00 3.61
CA LYS A 100 -16.67 -1.38 3.41
C LYS A 100 -16.82 -2.53 2.42
N GLU A 101 -16.22 -2.43 1.24
CA GLU A 101 -16.32 -3.45 0.19
C GLU A 101 -15.72 -4.78 0.65
N LEU A 102 -14.54 -4.74 1.28
CA LEU A 102 -13.92 -5.94 1.86
C LEU A 102 -14.80 -6.57 2.94
N GLY A 103 -15.44 -5.74 3.77
CA GLY A 103 -16.40 -6.18 4.78
C GLY A 103 -17.57 -6.93 4.16
N GLU A 104 -18.17 -6.37 3.12
CA GLU A 104 -19.30 -6.98 2.40
C GLU A 104 -18.89 -8.29 1.71
N ILE A 105 -17.74 -8.30 1.01
CA ILE A 105 -17.21 -9.50 0.33
C ILE A 105 -16.96 -10.62 1.35
N ILE A 106 -16.28 -10.33 2.45
CA ILE A 106 -15.95 -11.33 3.46
C ILE A 106 -17.22 -11.83 4.15
N ASN A 107 -18.15 -10.93 4.49
CA ASN A 107 -19.41 -11.34 5.11
C ASN A 107 -20.23 -12.24 4.18
N ASN A 108 -20.33 -11.89 2.89
CA ASN A 108 -21.00 -12.73 1.89
C ASN A 108 -20.30 -14.08 1.74
N PHE A 109 -18.97 -14.09 1.65
CA PHE A 109 -18.19 -15.33 1.58
C PHE A 109 -18.40 -16.21 2.81
N VAL A 110 -18.42 -15.63 4.01
CA VAL A 110 -18.72 -16.37 5.25
C VAL A 110 -20.15 -16.91 5.20
N LEU A 111 -21.14 -16.12 4.79
CA LEU A 111 -22.54 -16.56 4.70
C LEU A 111 -22.76 -17.69 3.67
N ASP A 112 -22.01 -17.68 2.57
CA ASP A 112 -22.09 -18.69 1.51
C ASP A 112 -21.26 -19.95 1.83
N SER A 113 -20.14 -19.78 2.52
CA SER A 113 -19.23 -20.88 2.91
C SER A 113 -19.60 -21.50 4.27
N SER A 114 -20.44 -20.83 5.06
CA SER A 114 -20.95 -21.37 6.31
C SER A 114 -21.84 -22.57 6.02
N TYR A 115 -21.61 -23.65 6.77
CA TYR A 115 -22.48 -24.81 6.73
C TYR A 115 -23.93 -24.40 7.03
N LYS A 116 -24.74 -24.29 5.98
CA LYS A 116 -26.19 -24.21 6.11
C LYS A 116 -26.68 -25.63 6.38
N PRO A 117 -27.21 -25.94 7.57
CA PRO A 117 -27.75 -27.26 7.83
C PRO A 117 -28.84 -27.56 6.78
N GLU A 118 -28.57 -28.54 5.91
CA GLU A 118 -29.49 -28.97 4.84
C GLU A 118 -30.75 -29.66 5.36
N LYS A 119 -30.85 -29.88 6.68
CA LYS A 119 -32.06 -30.40 7.27
C LYS A 119 -33.03 -29.25 7.46
N LYS A 120 -34.02 -29.17 6.55
CA LYS A 120 -35.35 -28.68 6.90
C LYS A 120 -35.69 -29.31 8.25
N VAL A 121 -35.62 -28.52 9.31
CA VAL A 121 -36.19 -28.89 10.59
C VAL A 121 -37.66 -29.11 10.27
N ASN A 122 -38.06 -30.38 10.17
CA ASN A 122 -39.45 -30.73 10.01
C ASN A 122 -40.17 -29.99 11.14
N LYS A 123 -41.29 -29.32 10.84
CA LYS A 123 -42.08 -28.55 11.81
C LYS A 123 -42.47 -29.34 13.09
N GLY A 124 -42.15 -30.63 13.18
CA GLY A 124 -42.26 -31.48 14.37
C GLY A 124 -41.17 -31.30 15.44
N ASP A 125 -40.02 -30.66 15.15
CA ASP A 125 -38.96 -30.49 16.17
C ASP A 125 -39.17 -29.28 17.11
N ALA A 126 -40.17 -28.45 16.84
CA ALA A 126 -40.50 -27.25 17.61
C ALA A 126 -41.78 -27.43 18.44
N ILE A 127 -41.99 -28.61 19.03
CA ILE A 127 -43.09 -28.84 19.96
C ILE A 127 -42.67 -28.26 21.33
N SER A 128 -43.41 -27.26 21.82
CA SER A 128 -43.21 -26.74 23.16
C SER A 128 -43.74 -27.72 24.22
N LYS A 129 -43.33 -27.57 25.49
CA LYS A 129 -43.90 -28.37 26.60
C LYS A 129 -45.41 -28.20 26.74
N GLU A 130 -45.94 -27.03 26.39
CA GLU A 130 -47.37 -26.74 26.42
C GLU A 130 -48.11 -27.46 25.29
N ASP A 131 -47.52 -27.52 24.10
CA ASP A 131 -48.07 -28.24 22.97
C ASP A 131 -48.06 -29.76 23.23
N PHE A 132 -46.98 -30.28 23.81
CA PHE A 132 -46.89 -31.69 24.21
C PHE A 132 -47.96 -32.08 25.24
N LYS A 133 -48.28 -31.19 26.20
CA LYS A 133 -49.37 -31.42 27.16
C LYS A 133 -50.73 -31.49 26.47
N LYS A 134 -50.96 -30.69 25.43
CA LYS A 134 -52.20 -30.67 24.63
C LYS A 134 -52.30 -31.85 23.64
N MET A 135 -51.19 -32.53 23.33
CA MET A 135 -51.20 -33.69 22.44
C MET A 135 -51.95 -34.87 23.03
N ASN A 136 -52.73 -35.55 22.17
CA ASN A 136 -53.37 -36.81 22.51
C ASN A 136 -52.36 -37.97 22.51
N TYR A 137 -52.79 -39.13 23.02
CA TYR A 137 -51.93 -40.31 23.13
C TYR A 137 -51.32 -40.74 21.79
N THR A 138 -52.10 -40.69 20.71
CA THR A 138 -51.64 -41.10 19.37
C THR A 138 -50.57 -40.15 18.82
N GLN A 139 -50.74 -38.84 18.99
CA GLN A 139 -49.75 -37.83 18.59
C GLN A 139 -48.45 -37.95 19.42
N ARG A 140 -48.57 -38.33 20.69
CA ARG A 140 -47.42 -38.62 21.54
C ARG A 140 -46.68 -39.88 21.10
N LEU A 141 -47.40 -40.89 20.63
CA LEU A 141 -46.83 -42.13 20.06
C LEU A 141 -46.07 -41.83 18.76
N GLU A 142 -46.68 -41.06 17.85
CA GLU A 142 -46.05 -40.61 16.61
C GLU A 142 -44.78 -39.78 16.89
N LEU A 143 -44.80 -38.93 17.93
CA LEU A 143 -43.63 -38.19 18.35
C LEU A 143 -42.53 -39.10 18.92
N TYR A 144 -42.90 -40.13 19.68
CA TYR A 144 -41.96 -41.12 20.19
C TYR A 144 -41.30 -41.91 19.05
N ASP A 145 -42.06 -42.30 18.04
CA ASP A 145 -41.55 -43.06 16.89
C ASP A 145 -40.71 -42.21 15.93
N SER A 146 -41.10 -40.93 15.73
CA SER A 146 -40.42 -40.02 14.81
C SER A 146 -39.23 -39.26 15.43
N ASN A 147 -39.32 -38.90 16.72
CA ASN A 147 -38.26 -38.21 17.45
C ASN A 147 -38.25 -38.60 18.95
N PRO A 148 -37.68 -39.78 19.29
CA PRO A 148 -37.67 -40.30 20.65
C PRO A 148 -36.89 -39.40 21.64
N ASP A 149 -35.90 -38.66 21.17
CA ASP A 149 -35.11 -37.74 22.01
C ASP A 149 -35.92 -36.49 22.39
N LEU A 150 -36.73 -35.97 21.46
CA LEU A 150 -37.64 -34.87 21.75
C LEU A 150 -38.76 -35.31 22.70
N TYR A 151 -39.33 -36.50 22.48
CA TYR A 151 -40.32 -37.08 23.40
C TYR A 151 -39.78 -37.15 24.83
N LYS A 152 -38.58 -37.71 25.04
CA LYS A 152 -37.94 -37.81 26.36
C LYS A 152 -37.71 -36.44 27.03
N LYS A 153 -37.32 -35.43 26.25
CA LYS A 153 -37.12 -34.06 26.76
C LYS A 153 -38.43 -33.38 27.18
N LEU A 154 -39.52 -33.68 26.49
CA LEU A 154 -40.84 -33.09 26.75
C LEU A 154 -41.64 -33.87 27.80
N SER A 155 -41.32 -35.16 28.01
CA SER A 155 -41.93 -36.00 29.06
C SER A 155 -41.33 -35.77 30.45
N ASN A 156 -40.17 -35.11 30.54
CA ASN A 156 -39.50 -34.74 31.79
C ASN A 156 -39.97 -33.39 32.36
#